data_AF-U2PRX4-F1
#
_entry.id   AF-U2PRX4-F1
#
_cell.length_a   1.000
_cell.length_b   1.000
_cell.length_c   1.000
_cell.angle_alpha   90.00
_cell.angle_beta   90.00
_cell.angle_gamma   90.00
#
_symmetry.space_group_name_H-M   'P 1'
#
loop_
_entity.id
_entity.type
_entity.pdbx_description
1 polymer ?
#
loop_
_entity_poly.entity_id
_entity_poly.type
_entity_poly.pdbx_seq_one_letter_code
_entity_poly.pdbx_strand_id
1 'polypeptide(L)'
;MYKIENSPKRYYEIIHNYQEGQLLFAAIRLNIFSYLDTPQTAEDIAKAIKCDKNQIEFMLLSLISCGLVNKQGDFYINTPETKDFLSRNSQVFLGDTLLFREKMTSLAELEEKVKTAQTVSRNGYDFSELARLSIPEMYTGRVQAFIDEIMKLYPNSNEPLNILDLGGGAGILDIEFVKQFPNSKATIIETQAVSEVTKEIVRQHKVQENIEVVSGNFNSDPLGGPYDFIVASGILNFVEGDMSIFLQKVSDALKDGGYLFIVGSYEDKKGNVPTNMLSWLSGFLEGIPLPPSKEEIEDALQKAGLTVADKIRVSMFEGLIYQKGSSNFSVDARGVIDSFIELTERIANGKTNVLDFGSEDMKFYRGEIHMIKTIGDYPGIHSAELARKYGITRPVVHKTLQKLSERGLITKEDDPEDKKRYLIYLTEKGKVAYDAHEEYHDKYDKALFDFLDNTDSDKLESIKGFLEHAISLIQNHS
;
A
#
# COMPACT_ATOMS: atom_id res chain seq x y z
N MET A 1 -35.32 8.51 25.94
CA MET A 1 -33.83 8.49 25.95
C MET A 1 -33.41 7.77 24.68
N TYR A 2 -32.67 8.43 23.78
CA TYR A 2 -32.27 7.81 22.51
C TYR A 2 -31.21 6.73 22.79
N LYS A 3 -31.45 5.48 22.39
CA LYS A 3 -30.41 4.45 22.32
C LYS A 3 -29.62 4.69 21.03
N ILE A 4 -28.42 5.24 21.16
CA ILE A 4 -27.51 5.45 20.03
C ILE A 4 -26.46 4.34 20.09
N GLU A 5 -26.45 3.46 19.08
CA GLU A 5 -25.48 2.36 18.96
C GLU A 5 -24.14 2.81 18.34
N ASN A 6 -24.16 3.92 17.60
CA ASN A 6 -23.00 4.47 16.91
C ASN A 6 -22.28 5.54 17.73
N SER A 7 -20.96 5.63 17.59
CA SER A 7 -20.12 6.61 18.29
C SER A 7 -19.75 7.80 17.39
N PRO A 8 -19.81 9.05 17.88
CA PRO A 8 -19.34 10.22 17.14
C PRO A 8 -17.80 10.37 17.14
N LYS A 9 -17.05 9.46 17.77
CA LYS A 9 -15.60 9.56 17.99
C LYS A 9 -14.82 9.92 16.72
N ARG A 10 -15.14 9.28 15.60
CA ARG A 10 -14.47 9.50 14.30
C ARG A 10 -14.52 10.97 13.85
N TYR A 11 -15.63 11.67 14.09
CA TYR A 11 -15.77 13.06 13.65
C TYR A 11 -14.90 14.00 14.48
N TYR A 12 -14.76 13.73 15.77
CA TYR A 12 -13.85 14.48 16.65
C TYR A 12 -12.38 14.16 16.34
N GLU A 13 -12.05 12.92 15.97
CA GLU A 13 -10.70 12.53 15.51
C GLU A 13 -10.31 13.31 14.23
N ILE A 14 -11.24 13.50 13.29
CA ILE A 14 -10.99 14.31 12.08
C ILE A 14 -10.66 15.77 12.45
N ILE A 15 -11.42 16.37 13.36
CA ILE A 15 -11.17 17.75 13.81
C ILE A 15 -9.82 17.82 14.52
N HIS A 16 -9.50 16.84 15.37
CA HIS A 16 -8.23 16.77 16.08
C HIS A 16 -7.04 16.65 15.10
N ASN A 17 -7.11 15.73 14.13
CA ASN A 17 -6.05 15.55 13.14
C ASN A 17 -5.85 16.80 12.28
N TYR A 18 -6.93 17.54 11.98
CA TYR A 18 -6.83 18.83 11.30
C TYR A 18 -6.07 19.86 12.14
N GLN A 19 -6.40 19.97 13.44
CA GLN A 19 -5.70 20.86 14.37
C GLN A 19 -4.23 20.47 14.56
N GLU A 20 -3.94 19.18 14.64
CA GLU A 20 -2.57 18.64 14.71
C GLU A 20 -1.77 19.01 13.45
N GLY A 21 -2.34 18.86 12.27
CA GLY A 21 -1.73 19.31 11.02
C GLY A 21 -1.44 20.82 11.03
N GLN A 22 -2.41 21.65 11.46
CA GLN A 22 -2.21 23.10 11.58
C GLN A 22 -1.05 23.44 12.52
N LEU A 23 -0.97 22.77 13.68
CA LEU A 23 0.12 22.93 14.64
C LEU A 23 1.48 22.54 14.04
N LEU A 24 1.55 21.38 13.37
CA LEU A 24 2.75 20.89 12.71
C LEU A 24 3.28 21.88 11.68
N PHE A 25 2.42 22.35 10.76
CA PHE A 25 2.84 23.31 9.74
C PHE A 25 3.27 24.66 10.34
N ALA A 26 2.59 25.13 11.39
CA ALA A 26 3.02 26.33 12.10
C ALA A 26 4.41 26.15 12.76
N ALA A 27 4.67 25.00 13.38
CA ALA A 27 5.96 24.67 13.98
C ALA A 27 7.11 24.60 12.98
N ILE A 28 6.87 24.03 11.80
CA ILE A 28 7.84 24.02 10.69
C ILE A 28 8.13 25.46 10.21
N ARG A 29 7.08 26.28 10.00
CA ARG A 29 7.23 27.69 9.56
C ARG A 29 7.99 28.54 10.58
N LEU A 30 7.76 28.31 11.88
CA LEU A 30 8.45 28.98 12.98
C LEU A 30 9.85 28.41 13.28
N ASN A 31 10.28 27.39 12.52
CA ASN A 31 11.57 26.73 12.67
C ASN A 31 11.81 26.12 14.08
N ILE A 32 10.75 25.71 14.75
CA ILE A 32 10.78 25.28 16.16
C ILE A 32 11.68 24.05 16.34
N PHE A 33 11.52 23.04 15.48
CA PHE A 33 12.29 21.80 15.56
C PHE A 33 13.79 22.04 15.44
N SER A 34 14.25 22.97 14.61
CA SER A 34 15.69 23.28 14.49
C SER A 34 16.28 23.88 15.77
N TYR A 35 15.51 24.68 16.52
CA TYR A 35 15.96 25.16 17.83
C TYR A 35 16.06 24.01 18.85
N LEU A 36 15.21 22.99 18.71
CA LEU A 36 15.10 21.85 19.62
C LEU A 36 16.07 20.69 19.32
N ASP A 37 17.05 20.88 18.42
CA ASP A 37 18.14 19.91 18.20
C ASP A 37 19.01 19.69 19.45
N THR A 38 19.00 20.67 20.34
CA THR A 38 19.54 20.61 21.69
C THR A 38 18.43 20.96 22.69
N PRO A 39 18.52 20.54 23.97
CA PRO A 39 17.57 20.96 24.99
C PRO A 39 17.47 22.50 25.08
N GLN A 40 16.28 23.06 24.91
CA GLN A 40 16.03 24.52 25.00
C GLN A 40 14.89 24.82 25.96
N THR A 41 14.91 26.00 26.58
CA THR A 41 13.74 26.49 27.34
C THR A 41 12.77 27.24 26.43
N ALA A 42 11.51 27.38 26.84
CA ALA A 42 10.54 28.22 26.13
C ALA A 42 11.00 29.69 26.01
N GLU A 43 11.74 30.18 27.01
CA GLU A 43 12.30 31.54 27.05
C GLU A 43 13.36 31.74 25.95
N ASP A 44 14.25 30.77 25.76
CA ASP A 44 15.32 30.86 24.76
C ASP A 44 14.74 30.83 23.34
N ILE A 45 13.76 29.96 23.10
CA ILE A 45 13.05 29.87 21.82
C ILE A 45 12.26 31.16 21.55
N ALA A 46 11.55 31.69 22.54
CA ALA A 46 10.77 32.91 22.40
C ALA A 46 11.66 34.13 22.07
N LYS A 47 12.85 34.22 22.69
CA LYS A 47 13.86 35.23 22.35
C LYS A 47 14.36 35.09 20.92
N ALA A 48 14.68 33.87 20.48
CA ALA A 48 15.18 33.61 19.13
C ALA A 48 14.14 33.97 18.05
N ILE A 49 12.87 33.63 18.29
CA ILE A 49 11.75 33.86 17.36
C ILE A 49 11.18 35.29 17.49
N LYS A 50 11.51 36.01 18.57
CA LYS A 50 10.98 37.34 18.92
C LYS A 50 9.46 37.33 19.13
N CYS A 51 9.00 36.45 20.00
CA CYS A 51 7.59 36.31 20.36
C CYS A 51 7.41 36.20 21.88
N ASP A 52 6.14 36.16 22.32
CA ASP A 52 5.82 36.02 23.74
C ASP A 52 6.14 34.61 24.24
N LYS A 53 6.82 34.54 25.39
CA LYS A 53 7.24 33.29 26.03
C LYS A 53 6.06 32.36 26.30
N ASN A 54 4.93 32.88 26.81
CA ASN A 54 3.79 32.03 27.17
C ASN A 54 3.15 31.42 25.92
N GLN A 55 3.12 32.15 24.78
CA GLN A 55 2.63 31.59 23.52
C GLN A 55 3.49 30.42 23.02
N ILE A 56 4.82 30.56 23.09
CA ILE A 56 5.75 29.46 22.76
C ILE A 56 5.58 28.28 23.71
N GLU A 57 5.42 28.55 25.00
CA GLU A 57 5.21 27.49 25.99
C GLU A 57 3.93 26.69 25.70
N PHE A 58 2.81 27.35 25.37
CA PHE A 58 1.58 26.65 24.96
C PHE A 58 1.79 25.82 23.69
N MET A 59 2.45 26.37 22.69
CA MET A 59 2.74 25.66 21.45
C MET A 59 3.61 24.42 21.69
N LEU A 60 4.65 24.52 22.51
CA LEU A 60 5.53 23.39 22.86
C LEU A 60 4.77 22.32 23.67
N LEU A 61 3.90 22.72 24.60
CA LEU A 61 3.03 21.81 25.32
C LEU A 61 2.04 21.09 24.38
N SER A 62 1.51 21.78 23.37
CA SER A 62 0.68 21.15 22.33
C SER A 62 1.49 20.16 21.48
N LEU A 63 2.72 20.50 21.09
CA LEU A 63 3.60 19.59 20.35
C LEU A 63 3.93 18.32 21.17
N ILE A 64 4.10 18.45 22.49
CA ILE A 64 4.24 17.30 23.40
C ILE A 64 2.96 16.46 23.42
N SER A 65 1.78 17.09 23.47
CA SER A 65 0.51 16.36 23.47
C SER A 65 0.27 15.56 22.19
N CYS A 66 0.85 15.99 21.06
CA CYS A 66 0.87 15.27 19.79
C CYS A 66 2.06 14.29 19.66
N GLY A 67 2.92 14.17 20.66
CA GLY A 67 4.09 13.27 20.63
C GLY A 67 5.25 13.73 19.73
N LEU A 68 5.26 15.00 19.29
CA LEU A 68 6.27 15.53 18.35
C LEU A 68 7.51 16.11 19.05
N VAL A 69 7.41 16.41 20.34
CA VAL A 69 8.46 17.02 21.18
C VAL A 69 8.46 16.35 22.56
N ASN A 70 9.64 16.20 23.17
CA ASN A 70 9.82 15.72 24.54
C ASN A 70 10.12 16.86 25.51
N LYS A 71 9.88 16.63 26.81
CA LYS A 71 10.21 17.57 27.90
C LYS A 71 10.99 16.88 29.02
N GLN A 72 12.02 17.54 29.52
CA GLN A 72 12.78 17.14 30.71
C GLN A 72 13.03 18.36 31.61
N GLY A 73 12.35 18.42 32.76
CA GLY A 73 12.36 19.62 33.60
C GLY A 73 11.78 20.81 32.83
N ASP A 74 12.53 21.89 32.70
CA ASP A 74 12.15 23.10 31.95
C ASP A 74 12.62 23.10 30.49
N PHE A 75 13.28 22.02 30.06
CA PHE A 75 13.83 21.90 28.71
C PHE A 75 12.93 21.07 27.80
N TYR A 76 12.83 21.52 26.56
CA TYR A 76 12.16 20.87 25.44
C TYR A 76 13.22 20.37 24.46
N ILE A 77 12.97 19.23 23.82
CA ILE A 77 13.89 18.63 22.84
C ILE A 77 13.10 17.83 21.80
N ASN A 78 13.60 17.75 20.57
CA ASN A 78 13.03 16.90 19.54
C ASN A 78 12.93 15.42 19.98
N THR A 79 11.98 14.69 19.39
CA THR A 79 12.08 13.23 19.30
C THR A 79 13.15 12.86 18.28
N PRO A 80 13.66 11.61 18.25
CA PRO A 80 14.57 11.18 17.19
C PRO A 80 13.98 11.43 15.78
N GLU A 81 12.70 11.12 15.59
CA GLU A 81 11.99 11.29 14.31
C GLU A 81 11.85 12.77 13.92
N THR A 82 11.46 13.66 14.83
CA THR A 82 11.32 15.08 14.50
C THR A 82 12.67 15.78 14.34
N LYS A 83 13.72 15.28 14.99
CA LYS A 83 15.09 15.71 14.73
C LYS A 83 15.54 15.36 13.31
N ASP A 84 15.27 14.13 12.87
CA ASP A 84 15.69 13.67 11.54
C ASP A 84 14.89 14.36 10.44
N PHE A 85 13.56 14.48 10.56
CA PHE A 85 12.72 14.89 9.43
C PHE A 85 12.21 16.34 9.49
N LEU A 86 12.22 16.99 10.66
CA LEU A 86 11.64 18.33 10.83
C LEU A 86 12.65 19.41 11.26
N SER A 87 13.90 19.06 11.59
CA SER A 87 14.98 20.02 11.77
C SER A 87 15.60 20.42 10.43
N ARG A 88 15.75 21.72 10.18
CA ARG A 88 16.44 22.26 9.00
C ARG A 88 17.94 21.95 8.97
N ASN A 89 18.51 21.50 10.10
CA ASN A 89 19.91 21.09 10.17
C ASN A 89 20.11 19.63 9.70
N SER A 90 19.03 18.89 9.45
CA SER A 90 19.08 17.53 8.93
C SER A 90 19.24 17.49 7.40
N GLN A 91 19.99 16.51 6.90
CA GLN A 91 20.11 16.24 5.46
C GLN A 91 18.82 15.68 4.84
N VAL A 92 17.94 15.10 5.66
CA VAL A 92 16.65 14.53 5.24
C VAL A 92 15.46 15.38 5.73
N PHE A 93 15.67 16.69 5.88
CA PHE A 93 14.62 17.63 6.27
C PHE A 93 13.47 17.63 5.26
N LEU A 94 12.26 17.28 5.72
CA LEU A 94 11.05 17.18 4.91
C LEU A 94 10.15 18.40 5.01
N GLY A 95 10.43 19.35 5.91
CA GLY A 95 9.48 20.41 6.24
C GLY A 95 9.09 21.30 5.05
N ASP A 96 10.03 21.60 4.14
CA ASP A 96 9.70 22.39 2.95
C ASP A 96 8.82 21.60 1.96
N THR A 97 9.03 20.29 1.81
CA THR A 97 8.12 19.41 1.04
C THR A 97 6.73 19.34 1.68
N LEU A 98 6.65 19.22 3.01
CA LEU A 98 5.38 19.15 3.72
C LEU A 98 4.59 20.45 3.56
N LEU A 99 5.25 21.61 3.68
CA LEU A 99 4.63 22.92 3.47
C LEU A 99 4.20 23.13 2.00
N PHE A 100 5.01 22.67 1.05
CA PHE A 100 4.65 22.72 -0.35
C PHE A 100 3.43 21.85 -0.65
N ARG A 101 3.40 20.61 -0.13
CA ARG A 101 2.25 19.70 -0.27
C ARG A 101 0.99 20.28 0.36
N GLU A 102 1.07 20.90 1.55
CA GLU A 102 -0.07 21.56 2.19
C GLU A 102 -0.73 22.61 1.28
N LYS A 103 0.09 23.43 0.62
CA LYS A 103 -0.39 24.43 -0.34
C LYS A 103 -0.93 23.77 -1.62
N MET A 104 -0.17 22.82 -2.17
CA MET A 104 -0.42 22.16 -3.45
C MET A 104 -1.70 21.31 -3.42
N THR A 105 -1.97 20.59 -2.33
CA THR A 105 -3.16 19.75 -2.16
C THR A 105 -4.21 20.42 -1.28
N SER A 106 -4.16 21.76 -1.18
CA SER A 106 -5.07 22.50 -0.32
C SER A 106 -6.52 22.31 -0.77
N LEU A 107 -7.38 22.01 0.19
CA LEU A 107 -8.82 21.96 0.01
C LEU A 107 -9.49 23.29 0.42
N ALA A 108 -8.71 24.38 0.44
CA ALA A 108 -9.28 25.72 0.53
C ALA A 108 -10.29 25.92 -0.61
N GLU A 109 -11.43 26.54 -0.27
CA GLU A 109 -12.51 26.82 -1.24
C GLU A 109 -13.14 25.55 -1.87
N LEU A 110 -12.98 24.37 -1.26
CA LEU A 110 -13.53 23.11 -1.78
C LEU A 110 -15.03 23.18 -2.05
N GLU A 111 -15.80 23.87 -1.20
CA GLU A 111 -17.24 24.06 -1.41
C GLU A 111 -17.56 24.74 -2.75
N GLU A 112 -16.78 25.77 -3.11
CA GLU A 112 -16.96 26.49 -4.36
C GLU A 112 -16.45 25.66 -5.54
N LYS A 113 -15.32 24.95 -5.39
CA LYS A 113 -14.81 24.02 -6.42
C LYS A 113 -15.79 22.89 -6.73
N VAL A 114 -16.54 22.40 -5.75
CA VAL A 114 -17.55 21.34 -5.95
C VAL A 114 -18.83 21.90 -6.61
N LYS A 115 -19.25 23.12 -6.24
CA LYS A 115 -20.48 23.74 -6.77
C LYS A 115 -20.29 24.31 -8.18
N THR A 116 -19.09 24.78 -8.50
CA THR A 116 -18.78 25.39 -9.79
C THR A 116 -18.08 24.39 -10.67
N ALA A 117 -18.67 24.06 -11.83
CA ALA A 117 -17.95 23.39 -12.90
C ALA A 117 -16.97 24.40 -13.50
N GLN A 118 -15.87 24.69 -12.80
CA GLN A 118 -14.89 25.63 -13.29
C GLN A 118 -14.23 25.05 -14.54
N THR A 119 -14.51 25.65 -15.69
CA THR A 119 -13.61 25.72 -16.83
C THR A 119 -12.46 26.67 -16.49
N VAL A 120 -11.66 26.37 -15.47
CA VAL A 120 -10.53 27.22 -15.08
C VAL A 120 -9.21 26.49 -15.35
N SER A 121 -8.46 27.11 -16.25
CA SER A 121 -7.00 27.22 -16.33
C SER A 121 -6.20 26.07 -15.70
N ARG A 122 -5.45 25.36 -16.55
CA ARG A 122 -4.27 24.55 -16.18
C ARG A 122 -3.17 25.42 -15.56
N ASN A 123 -3.42 26.05 -14.41
CA ASN A 123 -2.32 26.43 -13.51
C ASN A 123 -1.86 25.12 -12.88
N GLY A 124 -1.11 24.36 -13.67
CA GLY A 124 -0.68 23.01 -13.31
C GLY A 124 0.12 23.01 -12.02
N TYR A 125 0.16 21.83 -11.41
CA TYR A 125 1.10 21.50 -10.36
C TYR A 125 2.50 21.98 -10.73
N ASP A 126 3.17 22.70 -9.82
CA ASP A 126 4.57 23.07 -10.01
C ASP A 126 5.45 21.86 -9.72
N PHE A 127 5.47 20.92 -10.68
CA PHE A 127 6.30 19.74 -10.61
C PHE A 127 7.80 20.07 -10.58
N SER A 128 8.19 21.26 -11.07
CA SER A 128 9.58 21.70 -11.07
C SER A 128 10.05 22.03 -9.65
N GLU A 129 9.23 22.73 -8.87
CA GLU A 129 9.51 23.02 -7.47
C GLU A 129 9.36 21.75 -6.61
N LEU A 130 8.33 20.93 -6.86
CA LEU A 130 8.17 19.64 -6.19
C LEU A 130 9.38 18.74 -6.37
N ALA A 131 9.95 18.68 -7.58
CA ALA A 131 11.17 17.90 -7.86
C ALA A 131 12.34 18.36 -6.97
N ARG A 132 12.56 19.67 -6.81
CA ARG A 132 13.63 20.18 -5.94
C ARG A 132 13.39 19.84 -4.48
N LEU A 133 12.16 20.08 -4.02
CA LEU A 133 11.82 19.95 -2.60
C LEU A 133 11.79 18.49 -2.14
N SER A 134 11.47 17.54 -3.02
CA SER A 134 11.37 16.12 -2.69
C SER A 134 12.71 15.38 -2.62
N ILE A 135 13.83 16.02 -2.98
CA ILE A 135 15.17 15.42 -2.91
C ILE A 135 15.46 14.79 -1.53
N PRO A 136 15.23 15.46 -0.38
CA PRO A 136 15.51 14.87 0.93
C PRO A 136 14.65 13.61 1.20
N GLU A 137 13.41 13.57 0.72
CA GLU A 137 12.51 12.41 0.84
C GLU A 137 13.10 11.18 0.14
N MET A 138 13.82 11.37 -0.97
CA MET A 138 14.48 10.28 -1.69
C MET A 138 15.53 9.55 -0.84
N TYR A 139 16.21 10.27 0.05
CA TYR A 139 17.23 9.72 0.94
C TYR A 139 16.67 9.09 2.23
N THR A 140 15.34 9.02 2.39
CA THR A 140 14.69 8.35 3.54
C THR A 140 14.56 6.83 3.36
N GLY A 141 15.47 6.24 2.58
CA GLY A 141 15.54 4.81 2.29
C GLY A 141 15.23 4.43 0.84
N ARG A 142 14.57 5.32 0.07
CA ARG A 142 14.17 5.02 -1.31
C ARG A 142 15.34 4.84 -2.27
N VAL A 143 16.36 5.71 -2.19
CA VAL A 143 17.62 5.56 -2.96
C VAL A 143 18.30 4.23 -2.62
N GLN A 144 18.46 3.92 -1.33
CA GLN A 144 19.15 2.70 -0.90
C GLN A 144 18.44 1.45 -1.42
N ALA A 145 17.12 1.40 -1.29
CA ALA A 145 16.28 0.31 -1.79
C ALA A 145 16.48 0.05 -3.29
N PHE A 146 16.50 1.12 -4.07
CA PHE A 146 16.67 1.06 -5.52
C PHE A 146 18.08 0.56 -5.90
N ILE A 147 19.12 1.09 -5.26
CA ILE A 147 20.50 0.67 -5.52
C ILE A 147 20.73 -0.79 -5.11
N ASP A 148 20.22 -1.21 -3.94
CA ASP A 148 20.36 -2.59 -3.46
C ASP A 148 19.73 -3.58 -4.45
N GLU A 149 18.57 -3.26 -5.01
CA GLU A 149 17.90 -4.14 -5.96
C GLU A 149 18.61 -4.16 -7.32
N ILE A 150 19.08 -3.02 -7.83
CA ILE A 150 19.90 -3.00 -9.05
C ILE A 150 21.18 -3.81 -8.85
N MET A 151 21.85 -3.70 -7.70
CA MET A 151 23.05 -4.49 -7.38
C MET A 151 22.77 -5.99 -7.29
N LYS A 152 21.56 -6.39 -6.89
CA LYS A 152 21.15 -7.80 -6.88
C LYS A 152 20.93 -8.34 -8.30
N LEU A 153 20.32 -7.54 -9.18
CA LEU A 153 20.09 -7.90 -10.59
C LEU A 153 21.38 -7.84 -11.42
N TYR A 154 22.25 -6.87 -11.12
CA TYR A 154 23.52 -6.62 -11.80
C TYR A 154 24.68 -6.52 -10.79
N PRO A 155 25.21 -7.66 -10.30
CA PRO A 155 26.21 -7.68 -9.22
C PRO A 155 27.57 -7.08 -9.57
N ASN A 156 27.90 -6.98 -10.87
CA ASN A 156 29.15 -6.39 -11.32
C ASN A 156 28.94 -4.91 -11.68
N SER A 157 29.22 -4.01 -10.74
CA SER A 157 29.01 -2.57 -10.93
C SER A 157 29.93 -1.93 -11.98
N ASN A 158 30.97 -2.64 -12.44
CA ASN A 158 31.83 -2.18 -13.53
C ASN A 158 31.28 -2.54 -14.92
N GLU A 159 30.27 -3.41 -15.01
CA GLU A 159 29.63 -3.73 -16.27
C GLU A 159 28.79 -2.53 -16.74
N PRO A 160 28.96 -2.05 -17.99
CA PRO A 160 28.25 -0.88 -18.47
C PRO A 160 26.77 -1.20 -18.71
N LEU A 161 25.90 -0.50 -17.97
CA LEU A 161 24.45 -0.57 -18.13
C LEU A 161 23.93 0.74 -18.73
N ASN A 162 22.81 0.65 -19.44
CA ASN A 162 22.06 1.81 -19.92
C ASN A 162 20.67 1.79 -19.27
N ILE A 163 20.36 2.82 -18.49
CA ILE A 163 19.07 2.96 -17.80
C ILE A 163 18.27 4.11 -18.40
N LEU A 164 16.95 3.93 -18.48
CA LEU A 164 16.00 5.00 -18.80
C LEU A 164 15.12 5.29 -17.58
N ASP A 165 15.00 6.54 -17.17
CA ASP A 165 14.01 6.97 -16.17
C ASP A 165 12.93 7.85 -16.83
N LEU A 166 11.69 7.35 -16.80
CA LEU A 166 10.52 8.04 -17.32
C LEU A 166 9.92 8.90 -16.21
N GLY A 167 10.01 10.23 -16.36
CA GLY A 167 9.55 11.18 -15.34
C GLY A 167 10.43 11.15 -14.08
N GLY A 168 11.75 11.12 -14.25
CA GLY A 168 12.71 10.98 -13.14
C GLY A 168 12.77 12.17 -12.17
N GLY A 169 11.98 13.24 -12.39
CA GLY A 169 11.91 14.39 -11.50
C GLY A 169 13.26 15.04 -11.27
N ALA A 170 13.77 15.03 -10.04
CA ALA A 170 15.08 15.56 -9.70
C ALA A 170 16.26 14.72 -10.23
N GLY A 171 16.02 13.50 -10.72
CA GLY A 171 17.05 12.59 -11.23
C GLY A 171 17.92 11.96 -10.15
N ILE A 172 17.48 11.96 -8.88
CA ILE A 172 18.29 11.48 -7.75
C ILE A 172 18.56 9.98 -7.84
N LEU A 173 17.60 9.18 -8.33
CA LEU A 173 17.83 7.75 -8.56
C LEU A 173 18.94 7.52 -9.59
N ASP A 174 18.91 8.26 -10.70
CA ASP A 174 19.93 8.17 -11.75
C ASP A 174 21.30 8.64 -11.29
N ILE A 175 21.35 9.76 -10.56
CA ILE A 175 22.58 10.33 -10.00
C ILE A 175 23.26 9.34 -9.07
N GLU A 176 22.51 8.73 -8.16
CA GLU A 176 23.07 7.75 -7.23
C GLU A 176 23.40 6.43 -7.94
N PHE A 177 22.64 6.06 -8.97
CA PHE A 177 22.95 4.91 -9.81
C PHE A 177 24.30 5.06 -10.52
N VAL A 178 24.54 6.14 -11.27
CA VAL A 178 25.80 6.31 -12.03
C VAL A 178 27.02 6.49 -11.12
N LYS A 179 26.83 6.95 -9.88
CA LYS A 179 27.90 6.97 -8.87
C LYS A 179 28.31 5.56 -8.43
N GLN A 180 27.36 4.63 -8.34
CA GLN A 180 27.61 3.24 -7.95
C GLN A 180 28.04 2.37 -9.13
N PHE A 181 27.59 2.71 -10.35
CA PHE A 181 27.89 2.03 -11.60
C PHE A 181 28.65 2.98 -12.55
N PRO A 182 29.97 3.19 -12.35
CA PRO A 182 30.72 4.29 -12.96
C PRO A 182 30.85 4.21 -14.50
N ASN A 183 30.69 3.01 -15.07
CA ASN A 183 30.75 2.80 -16.53
C ASN A 183 29.37 2.85 -17.19
N SER A 184 28.32 3.11 -16.42
CA SER A 184 26.94 3.11 -16.91
C SER A 184 26.49 4.51 -17.35
N LYS A 185 25.39 4.52 -18.10
CA LYS A 185 24.70 5.73 -18.54
C LYS A 185 23.24 5.70 -18.12
N ALA A 186 22.69 6.87 -17.85
CA ALA A 186 21.26 7.05 -17.61
C ALA A 186 20.69 8.11 -18.56
N THR A 187 19.48 7.87 -19.03
CA THR A 187 18.67 8.83 -19.79
C THR A 187 17.44 9.16 -18.98
N ILE A 188 17.17 10.44 -18.73
CA ILE A 188 15.97 10.91 -18.04
C ILE A 188 15.08 11.61 -19.04
N ILE A 189 13.83 11.16 -19.19
CA ILE A 189 12.82 11.88 -20.00
C ILE A 189 11.89 12.64 -19.05
N GLU A 190 11.87 13.96 -19.19
CA GLU A 190 11.04 14.84 -18.38
C GLU A 190 10.38 15.94 -19.19
N THR A 191 9.33 16.54 -18.62
CA THR A 191 8.70 17.73 -19.20
C THR A 191 9.68 18.89 -19.27
N GLN A 192 9.45 19.86 -20.17
CA GLN A 192 10.35 21.01 -20.32
C GLN A 192 10.68 21.69 -18.99
N ALA A 193 9.65 22.02 -18.19
CA ALA A 193 9.81 22.73 -16.93
C ALA A 193 10.64 21.94 -15.90
N VAL A 194 10.42 20.64 -15.78
CA VAL A 194 11.16 19.79 -14.83
C VAL A 194 12.57 19.49 -15.34
N SER A 195 12.74 19.24 -16.64
CA SER A 195 14.03 18.89 -17.23
C SER A 195 15.12 19.96 -17.01
N GLU A 196 14.75 21.24 -16.95
CA GLU A 196 15.68 22.34 -16.64
C GLU A 196 16.19 22.25 -15.20
N VAL A 197 15.31 21.91 -14.26
CA VAL A 197 15.64 21.64 -12.87
C VAL A 197 16.56 20.42 -12.76
N THR A 198 16.21 19.32 -13.41
CA THR A 198 16.98 18.07 -13.43
C THR A 198 18.39 18.30 -13.94
N LYS A 199 18.56 19.01 -15.07
CA LYS A 199 19.87 19.35 -15.66
C LYS A 199 20.77 20.10 -14.68
N GLU A 200 20.22 21.06 -13.95
CA GLU A 200 20.99 21.81 -12.95
C GLU A 200 21.41 20.91 -11.79
N ILE A 201 20.53 20.02 -11.29
CA ILE A 201 20.85 19.09 -10.21
C ILE A 201 21.93 18.08 -10.66
N VAL A 202 21.82 17.52 -11.87
CA VAL A 202 22.82 16.62 -12.45
C VAL A 202 24.20 17.29 -12.52
N ARG A 203 24.25 18.57 -12.95
CA ARG A 203 25.49 19.37 -13.01
C ARG A 203 26.07 19.64 -11.62
N GLN A 204 25.23 19.91 -10.62
CA GLN A 204 25.66 20.10 -9.23
C GLN A 204 26.32 18.84 -8.65
N HIS A 205 25.83 17.66 -9.03
CA HIS A 205 26.39 16.36 -8.65
C HIS A 205 27.59 15.93 -9.51
N LYS A 206 27.94 16.69 -10.56
CA LYS A 206 29.08 16.48 -11.45
C LYS A 206 29.05 15.14 -12.21
N VAL A 207 27.87 14.68 -12.59
CA VAL A 207 27.64 13.41 -13.31
C VAL A 207 27.04 13.60 -14.70
N GLN A 208 27.11 14.82 -15.25
CA GLN A 208 26.54 15.16 -16.56
C GLN A 208 27.15 14.42 -17.76
N GLU A 209 28.31 13.76 -17.59
CA GLU A 209 28.92 12.94 -18.65
C GLU A 209 28.26 11.54 -18.74
N ASN A 210 27.65 11.09 -17.65
CA ASN A 210 26.96 9.79 -17.55
C ASN A 210 25.44 9.92 -17.67
N ILE A 211 24.87 11.12 -17.48
CA ILE A 211 23.42 11.34 -17.50
C ILE A 211 23.02 12.30 -18.61
N GLU A 212 22.14 11.81 -19.49
CA GLU A 212 21.45 12.61 -20.48
C GLU A 212 20.04 12.98 -19.98
N VAL A 213 19.66 14.26 -20.06
CA VAL A 213 18.32 14.73 -19.70
C VAL A 213 17.60 15.23 -20.95
N VAL A 214 16.57 14.50 -21.36
CA VAL A 214 15.76 14.77 -22.54
C VAL A 214 14.47 15.48 -22.12
N SER A 215 14.25 16.65 -22.72
CA SER A 215 12.98 17.37 -22.58
C SER A 215 11.98 16.80 -23.59
N GLY A 216 10.96 16.06 -23.14
CA GLY A 216 10.05 15.34 -24.04
C GLY A 216 8.79 14.79 -23.37
N ASN A 217 7.90 14.22 -24.18
CA ASN A 217 6.68 13.55 -23.76
C ASN A 217 6.82 12.03 -23.98
N PHE A 218 6.93 11.27 -22.89
CA PHE A 218 7.09 9.81 -22.96
C PHE A 218 5.89 9.09 -23.62
N ASN A 219 4.72 9.71 -23.72
CA ASN A 219 3.57 9.13 -24.42
C ASN A 219 3.82 9.09 -25.93
N SER A 220 4.25 10.21 -26.53
CA SER A 220 4.41 10.35 -27.99
C SER A 220 5.83 10.11 -28.49
N ASP A 221 6.84 10.53 -27.73
CA ASP A 221 8.20 10.66 -28.24
C ASP A 221 8.94 9.30 -28.19
N PRO A 222 9.82 9.00 -29.15
CA PRO A 222 10.57 7.75 -29.13
C PRO A 222 11.47 7.66 -27.89
N LEU A 223 11.42 6.53 -27.18
CA LEU A 223 12.18 6.33 -25.94
C LEU A 223 13.68 6.05 -26.19
N GLY A 224 14.05 5.68 -27.42
CA GLY A 224 15.38 5.19 -27.76
C GLY A 224 15.61 3.75 -27.30
N GLY A 225 16.87 3.39 -27.02
CA GLY A 225 17.26 2.07 -26.52
C GLY A 225 18.25 1.31 -27.41
N PRO A 226 18.55 0.04 -27.08
CA PRO A 226 17.91 -0.75 -26.04
C PRO A 226 18.52 -0.53 -24.63
N TYR A 227 17.67 -0.51 -23.60
CA TYR A 227 18.04 -0.29 -22.20
C TYR A 227 18.12 -1.61 -21.40
N ASP A 228 19.02 -1.66 -20.43
CA ASP A 228 19.14 -2.75 -19.46
C ASP A 228 18.07 -2.65 -18.36
N PHE A 229 17.68 -1.43 -18.02
CA PHE A 229 16.68 -1.15 -16.97
C PHE A 229 15.86 0.09 -17.34
N ILE A 230 14.54 0.06 -17.09
CA ILE A 230 13.66 1.22 -17.24
C ILE A 230 12.93 1.48 -15.92
N VAL A 231 12.93 2.72 -15.45
CA VAL A 231 12.18 3.18 -14.28
C VAL A 231 10.90 3.90 -14.74
N ALA A 232 9.77 3.50 -14.17
CA ALA A 232 8.45 4.07 -14.37
C ALA A 232 7.81 4.35 -13.00
N SER A 233 8.27 5.42 -12.33
CA SER A 233 7.84 5.75 -10.97
C SER A 233 6.73 6.80 -10.95
N GLY A 234 5.50 6.39 -10.63
CA GLY A 234 4.35 7.30 -10.49
C GLY A 234 3.83 7.86 -11.81
N ILE A 235 4.43 7.46 -12.94
CA ILE A 235 4.10 8.00 -14.27
C ILE A 235 2.91 7.33 -14.95
N LEU A 236 2.50 6.12 -14.52
CA LEU A 236 1.38 5.42 -15.17
C LEU A 236 0.05 6.16 -15.01
N ASN A 237 -0.05 7.06 -14.02
CA ASN A 237 -1.20 7.95 -13.83
C ASN A 237 -1.32 9.00 -14.96
N PHE A 238 -0.24 9.24 -15.71
CA PHE A 238 -0.14 10.24 -16.75
C PHE A 238 0.02 9.60 -18.15
N VAL A 239 -0.20 8.29 -18.25
CA VAL A 239 -0.27 7.61 -19.54
C VAL A 239 -1.55 8.03 -20.24
N GLU A 240 -1.40 8.54 -21.46
CA GLU A 240 -2.50 8.95 -22.32
C GLU A 240 -2.80 7.84 -23.33
N GLY A 241 -4.08 7.57 -23.57
CA GLY A 241 -4.51 6.54 -24.53
C GLY A 241 -4.49 5.12 -23.95
N ASP A 242 -4.09 4.15 -24.76
CA ASP A 242 -4.13 2.72 -24.40
C ASP A 242 -2.85 2.31 -23.66
N MET A 243 -3.01 1.84 -22.42
CA MET A 243 -1.91 1.35 -21.57
C MET A 243 -1.10 0.24 -22.24
N SER A 244 -1.74 -0.63 -23.04
CA SER A 244 -1.07 -1.72 -23.76
C SER A 244 -0.10 -1.19 -24.81
N ILE A 245 -0.47 -0.12 -25.51
CA ILE A 245 0.41 0.52 -26.51
C ILE A 245 1.62 1.15 -25.81
N PHE A 246 1.38 1.82 -24.68
CA PHE A 246 2.46 2.44 -23.91
C PHE A 246 3.43 1.38 -23.35
N LEU A 247 2.94 0.32 -22.71
CA LEU A 247 3.81 -0.72 -22.15
C LEU A 247 4.48 -1.57 -23.23
N GLN A 248 3.86 -1.74 -24.41
CA GLN A 248 4.55 -2.32 -25.56
C GLN A 248 5.74 -1.45 -25.98
N LYS A 249 5.57 -0.13 -26.09
CA LYS A 249 6.65 0.82 -26.41
C LYS A 249 7.78 0.76 -25.39
N VAL A 250 7.46 0.63 -24.10
CA VAL A 250 8.44 0.45 -23.02
C VAL A 250 9.18 -0.89 -23.16
N SER A 251 8.46 -1.98 -23.43
CA SER A 251 9.06 -3.29 -23.69
C SER A 251 9.96 -3.27 -24.92
N ASP A 252 9.57 -2.62 -26.01
CA ASP A 252 10.38 -2.51 -27.22
C ASP A 252 11.71 -1.76 -26.98
N ALA A 253 11.72 -0.82 -26.04
CA ALA A 253 12.92 -0.08 -25.62
C ALA A 253 13.84 -0.89 -24.69
N LEU A 254 13.38 -2.00 -24.11
CA LEU A 254 14.21 -2.90 -23.30
C LEU A 254 15.03 -3.87 -24.16
N LYS A 255 16.23 -4.19 -23.69
CA LYS A 255 16.96 -5.40 -24.12
C LYS A 255 16.17 -6.65 -23.75
N ASP A 256 16.38 -7.73 -24.48
CA ASP A 256 15.90 -9.05 -24.06
C ASP A 256 16.55 -9.40 -22.71
N GLY A 257 15.75 -9.84 -21.74
CA GLY A 257 16.17 -10.06 -20.37
C GLY A 257 16.32 -8.80 -19.51
N GLY A 258 16.13 -7.60 -20.07
CA GLY A 258 16.14 -6.33 -19.34
C GLY A 258 14.91 -6.15 -18.45
N TYR A 259 14.97 -5.17 -17.55
CA TYR A 259 13.98 -5.02 -16.48
C TYR A 259 13.22 -3.69 -16.52
N LEU A 260 11.94 -3.71 -16.22
CA LEU A 260 11.09 -2.55 -15.98
C LEU A 260 10.73 -2.48 -14.49
N PHE A 261 10.96 -1.35 -13.85
CA PHE A 261 10.57 -1.07 -12.48
C PHE A 261 9.40 -0.09 -12.43
N ILE A 262 8.24 -0.55 -11.96
CA ILE A 262 7.04 0.28 -11.78
C ILE A 262 6.85 0.57 -10.30
N VAL A 263 6.69 1.84 -9.95
CA VAL A 263 6.33 2.29 -8.60
C VAL A 263 5.00 3.03 -8.66
N GLY A 264 4.03 2.62 -7.86
CA GLY A 264 2.74 3.28 -7.80
C GLY A 264 1.73 2.50 -6.95
N SER A 265 0.63 3.17 -6.62
CA SER A 265 -0.49 2.58 -5.89
C SER A 265 -1.71 2.57 -6.79
N TYR A 266 -2.19 1.38 -7.11
CA TYR A 266 -3.28 1.15 -8.07
C TYR A 266 -4.32 0.24 -7.42
N GLU A 267 -5.60 0.56 -7.60
CA GLU A 267 -6.68 -0.29 -7.12
C GLU A 267 -6.84 -1.52 -8.00
N ASP A 268 -7.29 -2.63 -7.40
CA ASP A 268 -7.38 -3.93 -8.09
C ASP A 268 -8.21 -3.85 -9.39
N LYS A 269 -9.40 -3.25 -9.32
CA LYS A 269 -10.36 -3.22 -10.43
C LYS A 269 -10.75 -1.80 -10.83
N LYS A 270 -11.03 -1.64 -12.11
CA LYS A 270 -11.60 -0.40 -12.66
C LYS A 270 -12.92 -0.07 -11.96
N GLY A 271 -13.01 1.14 -11.42
CA GLY A 271 -14.18 1.61 -10.67
C GLY A 271 -14.10 1.43 -9.15
N ASN A 272 -13.10 0.70 -8.63
CA ASN A 272 -12.74 0.79 -7.22
C ASN A 272 -12.24 2.20 -6.90
N VAL A 273 -12.52 2.68 -5.69
CA VAL A 273 -12.16 4.02 -5.26
C VAL A 273 -10.69 4.05 -4.82
N PRO A 274 -9.81 4.83 -5.48
CA PRO A 274 -8.41 4.93 -5.08
C PRO A 274 -8.24 5.34 -3.61
N THR A 275 -7.37 4.64 -2.89
CA THR A 275 -7.02 4.99 -1.50
C THR A 275 -6.49 6.43 -1.36
N ASN A 276 -5.86 6.96 -2.40
CA ASN A 276 -5.31 8.32 -2.45
C ASN A 276 -6.31 9.39 -2.94
N MET A 277 -7.61 9.08 -3.04
CA MET A 277 -8.64 10.01 -3.51
C MET A 277 -8.65 11.34 -2.77
N LEU A 278 -8.51 11.32 -1.43
CA LEU A 278 -8.49 12.54 -0.64
C LEU A 278 -7.22 13.38 -0.90
N SER A 279 -6.06 12.73 -0.94
CA SER A 279 -4.76 13.39 -1.13
C SER A 279 -4.63 14.09 -2.48
N TRP A 280 -5.38 13.65 -3.48
CA TRP A 280 -5.37 14.20 -4.84
C TRP A 280 -6.70 14.87 -5.24
N LEU A 281 -7.65 15.03 -4.31
CA LEU A 281 -8.98 15.56 -4.61
C LEU A 281 -8.94 16.90 -5.36
N SER A 282 -8.07 17.84 -4.94
CA SER A 282 -7.91 19.12 -5.65
C SER A 282 -7.50 18.91 -7.10
N GLY A 283 -6.56 18.00 -7.37
CA GLY A 283 -6.08 17.70 -8.72
C GLY A 283 -7.13 17.05 -9.59
N PHE A 284 -7.91 16.12 -9.03
CA PHE A 284 -9.00 15.48 -9.76
C PHE A 284 -10.11 16.48 -10.12
N LEU A 285 -10.44 17.41 -9.21
CA LEU A 285 -11.37 18.52 -9.51
C LEU A 285 -10.82 19.47 -10.58
N GLU A 286 -9.50 19.55 -10.73
CA GLU A 286 -8.78 20.35 -11.73
C GLU A 286 -8.47 19.56 -13.03
N GLY A 287 -8.95 18.31 -13.13
CA GLY A 287 -8.89 17.51 -14.36
C GLY A 287 -7.71 16.56 -14.49
N ILE A 288 -6.94 16.30 -13.42
CA ILE A 288 -6.03 15.14 -13.39
C ILE A 288 -6.85 13.86 -13.57
N PRO A 289 -6.44 12.93 -14.45
CA PRO A 289 -7.14 11.66 -14.63
C PRO A 289 -7.04 10.78 -13.37
N LEU A 290 -8.03 9.92 -13.17
CA LEU A 290 -7.93 8.87 -12.17
C LEU A 290 -6.81 7.89 -12.55
N PRO A 291 -6.12 7.29 -11.56
CA PRO A 291 -5.09 6.30 -11.81
C PRO A 291 -5.66 5.07 -12.54
N PRO A 292 -4.88 4.39 -13.38
CA PRO A 292 -5.27 3.11 -13.97
C PRO A 292 -5.48 2.03 -12.90
N SER A 293 -6.23 0.99 -13.25
CA SER A 293 -6.39 -0.19 -12.37
C SER A 293 -5.21 -1.15 -12.50
N LYS A 294 -4.98 -1.95 -11.45
CA LYS A 294 -3.95 -2.99 -11.45
C LYS A 294 -4.21 -4.03 -12.53
N GLU A 295 -5.47 -4.46 -12.72
CA GLU A 295 -5.88 -5.38 -13.79
C GLU A 295 -5.50 -4.85 -15.19
N GLU A 296 -5.74 -3.56 -15.46
CA GLU A 296 -5.39 -2.92 -16.74
C GLU A 296 -3.87 -2.88 -16.97
N ILE A 297 -3.09 -2.58 -15.92
CA ILE A 297 -1.63 -2.59 -15.98
C ILE A 297 -1.11 -4.01 -16.22
N GLU A 298 -1.63 -5.01 -15.50
CA GLU A 298 -1.20 -6.41 -15.60
C GLU A 298 -1.49 -7.01 -16.98
N ASP A 299 -2.68 -6.77 -17.54
CA ASP A 299 -3.03 -7.22 -18.89
C ASP A 299 -2.13 -6.56 -19.95
N ALA A 300 -1.84 -5.27 -19.80
CA ALA A 300 -0.94 -4.54 -20.69
C ALA A 300 0.52 -5.03 -20.60
N LEU A 301 1.02 -5.34 -19.40
CA LEU A 301 2.34 -5.93 -19.18
C LEU A 301 2.46 -7.32 -19.79
N GLN A 302 1.44 -8.16 -19.61
CA GLN A 302 1.39 -9.51 -20.17
C GLN A 302 1.46 -9.46 -21.70
N LYS A 303 0.67 -8.58 -22.34
CA LYS A 303 0.71 -8.35 -23.79
C LYS A 303 2.08 -7.88 -24.27
N ALA A 304 2.75 -7.07 -23.46
CA ALA A 304 4.09 -6.56 -23.75
C ALA A 304 5.23 -7.58 -23.48
N GLY A 305 4.91 -8.80 -23.02
CA GLY A 305 5.90 -9.84 -22.73
C GLY A 305 6.76 -9.55 -21.50
N LEU A 306 6.20 -8.82 -20.52
CA LEU A 306 6.83 -8.45 -19.26
C LEU A 306 6.21 -9.27 -18.12
N THR A 307 7.02 -10.02 -17.38
CA THR A 307 6.55 -10.82 -16.23
C THR A 307 7.20 -10.35 -14.94
N VAL A 308 6.48 -10.46 -13.82
CA VAL A 308 7.03 -10.13 -12.50
C VAL A 308 8.29 -10.95 -12.24
N ALA A 309 9.36 -10.28 -11.83
CA ALA A 309 10.64 -10.87 -11.46
C ALA A 309 10.97 -10.62 -9.99
N ASP A 310 10.63 -9.43 -9.46
CA ASP A 310 10.90 -9.08 -8.07
C ASP A 310 9.97 -7.98 -7.54
N LYS A 311 10.08 -7.70 -6.24
CA LYS A 311 9.31 -6.67 -5.54
C LYS A 311 10.17 -5.91 -4.55
N ILE A 312 10.14 -4.59 -4.64
CA ILE A 312 10.76 -3.69 -3.68
C ILE A 312 9.68 -3.14 -2.74
N ARG A 313 9.87 -3.28 -1.43
CA ARG A 313 9.03 -2.65 -0.41
C ARG A 313 9.89 -1.94 0.62
N VAL A 314 9.87 -0.61 0.60
CA VAL A 314 10.62 0.22 1.56
C VAL A 314 9.74 1.36 2.07
N SER A 315 9.48 1.34 3.38
CA SER A 315 8.63 2.33 4.06
C SER A 315 7.27 2.48 3.34
N MET A 316 6.95 3.68 2.85
CA MET A 316 5.74 4.01 2.11
C MET A 316 5.81 3.69 0.60
N PHE A 317 6.94 3.18 0.11
CA PHE A 317 7.17 2.92 -1.30
C PHE A 317 7.08 1.42 -1.59
N GLU A 318 6.22 1.07 -2.53
CA GLU A 318 6.08 -0.28 -3.07
C GLU A 318 6.23 -0.22 -4.60
N GLY A 319 7.06 -1.09 -5.14
CA GLY A 319 7.25 -1.20 -6.58
C GLY A 319 7.52 -2.64 -7.00
N LEU A 320 7.17 -2.94 -8.25
CA LEU A 320 7.34 -4.25 -8.87
C LEU A 320 8.34 -4.16 -10.01
N ILE A 321 9.19 -5.18 -10.11
CA ILE A 321 10.14 -5.35 -11.20
C ILE A 321 9.62 -6.42 -12.14
N TYR A 322 9.65 -6.11 -13.43
CA TYR A 322 9.24 -6.99 -14.49
C TYR A 322 10.40 -7.26 -15.43
N GLN A 323 10.57 -8.48 -15.91
CA GLN A 323 11.60 -8.85 -16.87
C GLN A 323 11.00 -9.06 -18.26
N LYS A 324 11.68 -8.57 -19.30
CA LYS A 324 11.31 -8.81 -20.70
C LYS A 324 11.82 -10.17 -21.17
N GLY A 325 10.96 -10.93 -21.85
CA GLY A 325 11.38 -12.15 -22.56
C GLY A 325 11.59 -13.37 -21.67
N SER A 326 11.17 -13.31 -20.40
CA SER A 326 10.93 -14.48 -19.55
C SER A 326 9.71 -15.24 -20.06
N SER A 327 9.84 -15.89 -21.22
CA SER A 327 8.88 -16.87 -21.71
C SER A 327 9.00 -18.20 -20.96
N ASN A 328 9.16 -18.14 -19.64
CA ASN A 328 8.98 -19.29 -18.77
C ASN A 328 7.76 -19.01 -17.91
N PHE A 329 6.59 -19.42 -18.40
CA PHE A 329 5.50 -19.89 -17.54
C PHE A 329 5.93 -21.16 -16.79
N SER A 330 7.11 -21.17 -16.17
CA SER A 330 7.35 -22.06 -15.05
C SER A 330 6.79 -21.33 -13.86
N VAL A 331 5.60 -21.74 -13.41
CA VAL A 331 5.23 -21.60 -12.01
C VAL A 331 6.40 -22.20 -11.24
N ASP A 332 7.30 -21.35 -10.74
CA ASP A 332 8.42 -21.81 -9.95
C ASP A 332 7.92 -22.07 -8.52
N ALA A 333 8.61 -22.93 -7.79
CA ALA A 333 8.18 -23.30 -6.45
C ALA A 333 8.12 -22.08 -5.50
N ARG A 334 8.89 -21.01 -5.77
CA ARG A 334 8.92 -19.80 -4.94
C ARG A 334 7.67 -18.96 -5.15
N GLY A 335 7.23 -18.73 -6.39
CA GLY A 335 6.00 -17.99 -6.67
C GLY A 335 4.76 -18.64 -6.07
N VAL A 336 4.72 -19.99 -6.02
CA VAL A 336 3.66 -20.73 -5.30
C VAL A 336 3.76 -20.51 -3.79
N ILE A 337 4.96 -20.55 -3.23
CA ILE A 337 5.20 -20.32 -1.79
C ILE A 337 4.85 -18.88 -1.40
N ASP A 338 5.24 -17.88 -2.20
CA ASP A 338 4.97 -16.47 -1.91
C ASP A 338 3.47 -16.17 -1.95
N SER A 339 2.77 -16.69 -2.96
CA SER A 339 1.30 -16.61 -3.05
C SER A 339 0.63 -17.28 -1.85
N PHE A 340 1.18 -18.40 -1.39
CA PHE A 340 0.69 -19.10 -0.20
C PHE A 340 0.93 -18.29 1.08
N ILE A 341 2.13 -17.73 1.27
CA ILE A 341 2.45 -16.86 2.41
C ILE A 341 1.51 -15.66 2.41
N GLU A 342 1.36 -14.96 1.29
CA GLU A 342 0.46 -13.81 1.18
C GLU A 342 -0.99 -14.17 1.51
N LEU A 343 -1.50 -15.29 1.01
CA LEU A 343 -2.83 -15.79 1.36
C LEU A 343 -2.95 -16.02 2.87
N THR A 344 -1.98 -16.69 3.49
CA THR A 344 -1.99 -16.96 4.94
C THR A 344 -1.90 -15.70 5.78
N GLU A 345 -1.08 -14.72 5.39
CA GLU A 345 -0.97 -13.43 6.07
C GLU A 345 -2.24 -12.60 5.94
N ARG A 346 -2.85 -12.55 4.75
CA ARG A 346 -4.15 -11.88 4.53
C ARG A 346 -5.26 -12.51 5.36
N ILE A 347 -5.26 -13.84 5.51
CA ILE A 347 -6.20 -14.57 6.38
C ILE A 347 -5.91 -14.27 7.86
N ALA A 348 -4.65 -14.29 8.29
CA ALA A 348 -4.24 -14.07 9.68
C ALA A 348 -4.45 -12.62 10.16
N ASN A 349 -4.20 -11.65 9.28
CA ASN A 349 -4.32 -10.21 9.56
C ASN A 349 -5.70 -9.64 9.23
N GLY A 350 -6.59 -10.45 8.65
CA GLY A 350 -8.00 -10.09 8.48
C GLY A 350 -8.60 -9.77 9.85
N LYS A 351 -9.20 -8.57 10.01
CA LYS A 351 -9.95 -8.21 11.22
C LYS A 351 -10.96 -9.31 11.53
N THR A 352 -11.30 -9.53 12.80
CA THR A 352 -12.32 -10.50 13.23
C THR A 352 -13.61 -10.33 12.41
N ASN A 353 -13.80 -11.18 11.40
CA ASN A 353 -14.90 -11.11 10.46
C ASN A 353 -16.16 -11.64 11.16
N VAL A 354 -16.96 -10.71 11.67
CA VAL A 354 -18.36 -10.96 11.99
C VAL A 354 -19.12 -10.88 10.66
N LEU A 355 -19.67 -12.00 10.23
CA LEU A 355 -20.55 -12.08 9.08
C LEU A 355 -21.96 -11.69 9.51
N ASP A 356 -22.55 -10.73 8.81
CA ASP A 356 -23.86 -10.15 9.10
C ASP A 356 -24.82 -10.51 7.97
N PHE A 357 -25.82 -11.34 8.28
CA PHE A 357 -26.84 -11.77 7.31
C PHE A 357 -28.15 -10.99 7.44
N GLY A 358 -28.10 -9.74 7.93
CA GLY A 358 -29.20 -8.77 7.83
C GLY A 358 -30.05 -8.60 9.09
N SER A 359 -29.72 -9.25 10.20
CA SER A 359 -30.35 -9.05 11.51
C SER A 359 -29.36 -9.26 12.66
N GLU A 360 -29.62 -8.64 13.82
CA GLU A 360 -28.73 -8.71 15.00
C GLU A 360 -28.51 -10.15 15.49
N ASP A 361 -29.51 -11.02 15.33
CA ASP A 361 -29.46 -12.42 15.72
C ASP A 361 -28.83 -13.35 14.66
N MET A 362 -28.59 -12.83 13.45
CA MET A 362 -27.90 -13.49 12.34
C MET A 362 -26.50 -12.91 12.08
N LYS A 363 -25.83 -12.49 13.15
CA LYS A 363 -24.41 -12.15 13.16
C LYS A 363 -23.59 -13.31 13.69
N PHE A 364 -22.53 -13.67 12.98
CA PHE A 364 -21.72 -14.84 13.34
C PHE A 364 -20.24 -14.54 13.20
N TYR A 365 -19.47 -14.99 14.18
CA TYR A 365 -18.03 -15.14 13.94
C TYR A 365 -17.80 -16.24 12.90
N ARG A 366 -16.77 -16.09 12.07
CA ARG A 366 -16.44 -17.06 11.01
C ARG A 366 -16.46 -18.53 11.49
N GLY A 367 -15.87 -18.82 12.65
CA GLY A 367 -15.85 -20.16 13.23
C GLY A 367 -17.23 -20.68 13.67
N GLU A 368 -18.16 -19.80 14.03
CA GLU A 368 -19.53 -20.17 14.40
C GLU A 368 -20.34 -20.57 13.16
N ILE A 369 -20.28 -19.75 12.09
CA ILE A 369 -21.06 -20.02 10.88
C ILE A 369 -20.54 -21.22 10.09
N HIS A 370 -19.22 -21.44 10.05
CA HIS A 370 -18.67 -22.65 9.44
C HIS A 370 -19.08 -23.90 10.23
N MET A 371 -19.14 -23.81 11.56
CA MET A 371 -19.61 -24.92 12.39
C MET A 371 -21.09 -25.22 12.16
N ILE A 372 -21.94 -24.20 11.97
CA ILE A 372 -23.33 -24.35 11.50
C ILE A 372 -23.35 -25.05 10.13
N LYS A 373 -22.54 -24.58 9.17
CA LYS A 373 -22.41 -25.21 7.84
C LYS A 373 -22.13 -26.71 7.95
N THR A 374 -21.11 -27.09 8.72
CA THR A 374 -20.73 -28.51 8.86
C THR A 374 -21.82 -29.36 9.52
N ILE A 375 -22.56 -28.83 10.48
CA ILE A 375 -23.68 -29.56 11.09
C ILE A 375 -24.83 -29.72 10.09
N GLY A 376 -25.05 -28.74 9.21
CA GLY A 376 -26.00 -28.84 8.10
C GLY A 376 -25.59 -29.85 7.03
N ASP A 377 -24.30 -29.84 6.64
CA ASP A 377 -23.71 -30.78 5.66
C ASP A 377 -23.73 -32.23 6.20
N TYR A 378 -23.55 -32.41 7.51
CA TYR A 378 -23.48 -33.71 8.19
C TYR A 378 -24.41 -33.75 9.42
N PRO A 379 -25.73 -33.89 9.22
CA PRO A 379 -26.69 -33.97 10.33
C PRO A 379 -26.38 -35.17 11.23
N GLY A 380 -26.33 -34.94 12.55
CA GLY A 380 -26.00 -35.96 13.54
C GLY A 380 -24.50 -36.10 13.86
N ILE A 381 -23.64 -35.22 13.32
CA ILE A 381 -22.19 -35.26 13.59
C ILE A 381 -21.85 -35.12 15.08
N HIS A 382 -20.82 -35.84 15.54
CA HIS A 382 -20.35 -35.73 16.91
C HIS A 382 -19.36 -34.58 17.12
N SER A 383 -19.31 -34.06 18.35
CA SER A 383 -18.34 -33.02 18.75
C SER A 383 -16.87 -33.42 18.55
N ALA A 384 -16.55 -34.71 18.71
CA ALA A 384 -15.21 -35.23 18.47
C ALA A 384 -14.85 -35.26 16.97
N GLU A 385 -15.83 -35.44 16.09
CA GLU A 385 -15.65 -35.38 14.64
C GLU A 385 -15.48 -33.95 14.16
N LEU A 386 -16.27 -33.02 14.71
CA LEU A 386 -16.07 -31.59 14.50
C LEU A 386 -14.64 -31.16 14.88
N ALA A 387 -14.15 -31.57 16.05
CA ALA A 387 -12.78 -31.24 16.47
C ALA A 387 -11.71 -31.75 15.47
N ARG A 388 -11.89 -32.98 14.96
CA ARG A 388 -10.98 -33.54 13.94
C ARG A 388 -11.07 -32.80 12.61
N LYS A 389 -12.28 -32.51 12.13
CA LYS A 389 -12.49 -31.85 10.82
C LYS A 389 -11.92 -30.43 10.78
N TYR A 390 -11.94 -29.74 11.90
CA TYR A 390 -11.45 -28.37 12.03
C TYR A 390 -10.00 -28.27 12.53
N GLY A 391 -9.37 -29.37 12.95
CA GLY A 391 -8.02 -29.34 13.53
C GLY A 391 -7.92 -28.50 14.83
N ILE A 392 -9.02 -28.37 15.58
CA ILE A 392 -9.09 -27.56 16.81
C ILE A 392 -9.38 -28.43 18.04
N THR A 393 -9.09 -27.89 19.23
CA THR A 393 -9.27 -28.66 20.48
C THR A 393 -10.75 -28.88 20.83
N ARG A 394 -11.05 -30.02 21.45
CA ARG A 394 -12.41 -30.36 21.91
C ARG A 394 -13.04 -29.30 22.84
N PRO A 395 -12.30 -28.62 23.75
CA PRO A 395 -12.85 -27.52 24.54
C PRO A 395 -13.33 -26.33 23.71
N VAL A 396 -12.62 -25.99 22.62
CA VAL A 396 -13.03 -24.90 21.72
C VAL A 396 -14.33 -25.26 21.00
N VAL A 397 -14.42 -26.48 20.45
CA VAL A 397 -15.67 -26.99 19.85
C VAL A 397 -16.81 -26.98 20.86
N HIS A 398 -16.57 -27.45 22.09
CA HIS A 398 -17.61 -27.49 23.12
C HIS A 398 -18.13 -26.10 23.47
N LYS A 399 -17.23 -25.12 23.64
CA LYS A 399 -17.59 -23.72 23.92
C LYS A 399 -18.41 -23.11 22.78
N THR A 400 -18.04 -23.38 21.53
CA THR A 400 -18.78 -22.88 20.36
C THR A 400 -20.15 -23.55 20.25
N LEU A 401 -20.24 -24.87 20.38
CA LEU A 401 -21.51 -25.59 20.40
C LEU A 401 -22.44 -25.14 21.53
N GLN A 402 -21.89 -24.82 22.70
CA GLN A 402 -22.67 -24.26 23.81
C GLN A 402 -23.30 -22.93 23.40
N LYS A 403 -22.51 -21.99 22.87
CA LYS A 403 -23.03 -20.71 22.37
C LYS A 403 -24.09 -20.86 21.30
N LEU A 404 -23.87 -21.76 20.33
CA LEU A 404 -24.83 -22.01 19.25
C LEU A 404 -26.15 -22.60 19.79
N SER A 405 -26.07 -23.45 20.82
CA SER A 405 -27.24 -24.03 21.49
C SER A 405 -27.98 -22.99 22.33
N GLU A 406 -27.27 -22.14 23.08
CA GLU A 406 -27.85 -21.02 23.84
C GLU A 406 -28.56 -19.99 22.93
N ARG A 407 -28.06 -19.82 21.70
CA ARG A 407 -28.68 -19.00 20.65
C ARG A 407 -29.84 -19.72 19.91
N GLY A 408 -30.13 -20.97 20.25
CA GLY A 408 -31.21 -21.76 19.65
C GLY A 408 -30.96 -22.18 18.21
N LEU A 409 -29.70 -22.24 17.76
CA LEU A 409 -29.33 -22.58 16.37
C LEU A 409 -29.09 -24.08 16.16
N ILE A 410 -28.75 -24.80 17.23
CA ILE A 410 -28.52 -26.24 17.20
C ILE A 410 -29.29 -26.93 18.32
N THR A 411 -29.63 -28.19 18.08
CA THR A 411 -30.17 -29.11 19.09
C THR A 411 -29.22 -30.30 19.26
N LYS A 412 -29.28 -30.92 20.44
CA LYS A 412 -28.51 -32.11 20.80
C LYS A 412 -29.48 -33.22 21.18
N GLU A 413 -29.33 -34.37 20.55
CA GLU A 413 -30.12 -35.56 20.83
C GLU A 413 -29.22 -36.66 21.39
N ASP A 414 -29.75 -37.50 22.27
CA ASP A 414 -29.01 -38.65 22.81
C ASP A 414 -28.65 -39.60 21.67
N ASP A 415 -27.39 -40.03 21.64
CA ASP A 415 -26.97 -41.07 20.71
C ASP A 415 -27.53 -42.44 21.17
N PRO A 416 -28.35 -43.13 20.35
CA PRO A 416 -28.95 -44.41 20.70
C PRO A 416 -27.91 -45.52 20.92
N GLU A 417 -26.71 -45.40 20.34
CA GLU A 417 -25.62 -46.38 20.42
C GLU A 417 -24.65 -46.10 21.57
N ASP A 418 -24.50 -44.84 21.98
CA ASP A 418 -23.64 -44.44 23.11
C ASP A 418 -24.25 -43.26 23.89
N LYS A 419 -24.95 -43.56 24.99
CA LYS A 419 -25.60 -42.57 25.87
C LYS A 419 -24.64 -41.54 26.51
N LYS A 420 -23.33 -41.65 26.31
CA LYS A 420 -22.34 -40.64 26.72
C LYS A 420 -22.05 -39.62 25.62
N ARG A 421 -22.68 -39.75 24.45
CA ARG A 421 -22.52 -38.88 23.28
C ARG A 421 -23.85 -38.25 22.90
N TYR A 422 -23.71 -37.15 22.16
CA TYR A 422 -24.84 -36.45 21.58
C TYR A 422 -24.66 -36.40 20.05
N LEU A 423 -25.76 -36.56 19.35
CA LEU A 423 -25.91 -36.25 17.93
C LEU A 423 -26.34 -34.78 17.83
N ILE A 424 -25.73 -34.03 16.92
CA ILE A 424 -25.95 -32.58 16.80
C ILE A 424 -26.70 -32.29 15.49
N TYR A 425 -27.77 -31.50 15.59
CA TYR A 425 -28.60 -31.11 14.45
C TYR A 425 -28.85 -29.60 14.43
N LEU A 426 -29.12 -29.05 13.25
CA LEU A 426 -29.58 -27.67 13.12
C LEU A 426 -31.05 -27.56 13.52
N THR A 427 -31.41 -26.49 14.24
CA THR A 427 -32.80 -26.08 14.40
C THR A 427 -33.29 -25.38 13.13
N GLU A 428 -34.58 -25.06 13.02
CA GLU A 428 -35.08 -24.22 11.93
C GLU A 428 -34.35 -22.87 11.84
N LYS A 429 -34.02 -22.25 12.98
CA LYS A 429 -33.20 -21.04 13.01
C LYS A 429 -31.78 -21.29 12.51
N GLY A 430 -31.19 -22.43 12.86
CA GLY A 430 -29.87 -22.86 12.36
C GLY A 430 -29.86 -23.09 10.85
N LYS A 431 -30.94 -23.66 10.29
CA LYS A 431 -31.10 -23.86 8.85
C LYS A 431 -31.14 -22.54 8.09
N VAL A 432 -31.86 -21.53 8.60
CA VAL A 432 -31.85 -20.18 7.99
C VAL A 432 -30.43 -19.60 7.95
N ALA A 433 -29.64 -19.77 9.02
CA ALA A 433 -28.25 -19.33 9.04
C ALA A 433 -27.36 -20.13 8.08
N TYR A 434 -27.60 -21.43 7.95
CA TYR A 434 -26.95 -22.31 6.98
C TYR A 434 -27.22 -21.83 5.54
N ASP A 435 -28.50 -21.64 5.17
CA ASP A 435 -28.91 -21.24 3.82
C ASP A 435 -28.36 -19.84 3.48
N ALA A 436 -28.42 -18.89 4.41
CA ALA A 436 -27.86 -17.55 4.21
C ALA A 436 -26.33 -17.57 4.00
N HIS A 437 -25.63 -18.52 4.61
CA HIS A 437 -24.19 -18.69 4.43
C HIS A 437 -23.85 -19.36 3.09
N GLU A 438 -24.66 -20.32 2.63
CA GLU A 438 -24.53 -20.90 1.28
C GLU A 438 -24.77 -19.82 0.21
N GLU A 439 -25.84 -19.02 0.33
CA GLU A 439 -26.09 -17.90 -0.60
C GLU A 439 -24.95 -16.86 -0.58
N TYR A 440 -24.33 -16.64 0.58
CA TYR A 440 -23.16 -15.77 0.70
C TYR A 440 -21.96 -16.34 -0.06
N HIS A 441 -21.66 -17.63 0.08
CA HIS A 441 -20.60 -18.31 -0.69
C HIS A 441 -20.90 -18.28 -2.19
N ASP A 442 -22.13 -18.59 -2.60
CA ASP A 442 -22.57 -18.55 -3.99
C ASP A 442 -22.51 -17.15 -4.61
N LYS A 443 -22.53 -16.10 -3.79
CA LYS A 443 -22.43 -14.71 -4.27
C LYS A 443 -21.00 -14.20 -4.33
N TYR A 444 -20.18 -14.50 -3.32
CA TYR A 444 -18.85 -13.90 -3.16
C TYR A 444 -17.70 -14.82 -3.58
N ASP A 445 -17.88 -16.14 -3.48
CA ASP A 445 -16.83 -17.12 -3.76
C ASP A 445 -17.06 -17.89 -5.07
N LYS A 446 -18.15 -17.59 -5.78
CA LYS A 446 -18.50 -18.23 -7.05
C LYS A 446 -17.38 -18.22 -8.08
N ALA A 447 -16.63 -17.12 -8.19
CA ALA A 447 -15.52 -17.03 -9.13
C ALA A 447 -14.40 -18.05 -8.83
N LEU A 448 -14.20 -18.39 -7.55
CA LEU A 448 -13.22 -19.42 -7.15
C LEU A 448 -13.76 -20.83 -7.41
N PHE A 449 -15.04 -21.08 -7.11
CA PHE A 449 -15.67 -22.36 -7.40
C PHE A 449 -15.77 -22.62 -8.91
N ASP A 450 -16.22 -21.64 -9.69
CA ASP A 450 -16.25 -21.69 -11.16
C ASP A 450 -14.84 -21.95 -11.72
N PHE A 451 -13.79 -21.35 -11.14
CA PHE A 451 -12.42 -21.65 -11.53
C PHE A 451 -12.06 -23.12 -11.28
N LEU A 452 -12.36 -23.66 -10.09
CA LEU A 452 -12.07 -25.05 -9.73
C LEU A 452 -12.88 -26.05 -10.56
N ASP A 453 -14.17 -25.80 -10.77
CA ASP A 453 -15.07 -26.67 -11.56
C ASP A 453 -14.66 -26.72 -13.04
N ASN A 454 -14.07 -25.64 -13.55
CA ASN A 454 -13.52 -25.57 -14.90
C ASN A 454 -12.03 -25.94 -14.98
N THR A 455 -11.44 -26.43 -13.89
CA THR A 455 -10.03 -26.86 -13.85
C THR A 455 -9.91 -28.37 -14.11
N ASP A 456 -8.95 -28.76 -14.95
CA ASP A 456 -8.68 -30.16 -15.28
C ASP A 456 -8.34 -31.00 -14.03
N SER A 457 -8.72 -32.28 -14.04
CA SER A 457 -8.53 -33.22 -12.92
C SER A 457 -7.09 -33.28 -12.40
N ASP A 458 -6.10 -33.29 -13.30
CA ASP A 458 -4.69 -33.43 -12.95
C ASP A 458 -4.15 -32.19 -12.22
N LYS A 459 -4.69 -31.01 -12.57
CA LYS A 459 -4.38 -29.75 -11.89
C LYS A 459 -5.07 -29.69 -10.52
N LEU A 460 -6.32 -30.16 -10.43
CA LEU A 460 -7.03 -30.28 -9.15
C LEU A 460 -6.30 -31.22 -8.18
N GLU A 461 -5.78 -32.34 -8.65
CA GLU A 461 -4.99 -33.27 -7.84
C GLU A 461 -3.70 -32.60 -7.33
N SER A 462 -3.03 -31.84 -8.19
CA SER A 462 -1.83 -31.07 -7.82
C SER A 462 -2.12 -29.99 -6.77
N ILE A 463 -3.19 -29.21 -6.96
CA ILE A 463 -3.63 -28.18 -6.01
C ILE A 463 -3.98 -28.81 -4.67
N LYS A 464 -4.75 -29.90 -4.69
CA LYS A 464 -5.14 -30.63 -3.48
C LYS A 464 -3.92 -31.18 -2.75
N GLY A 465 -2.98 -31.80 -3.47
CA GLY A 465 -1.75 -32.35 -2.88
C GLY A 465 -0.88 -31.27 -2.21
N PHE A 466 -0.76 -30.09 -2.84
CA PHE A 466 -0.07 -28.95 -2.23
C PHE A 466 -0.77 -28.48 -0.94
N LEU A 467 -2.10 -28.30 -0.97
CA LEU A 467 -2.87 -27.85 0.20
C LEU A 467 -2.77 -28.84 1.36
N GLU A 468 -2.86 -30.14 1.09
CA GLU A 468 -2.70 -31.19 2.10
C GLU A 468 -1.30 -31.15 2.73
N HIS A 469 -0.25 -30.96 1.92
CA HIS A 469 1.11 -30.84 2.42
C HIS A 469 1.30 -29.58 3.28
N ALA A 470 0.77 -28.44 2.83
CA ALA A 470 0.83 -27.17 3.55
C ALA A 470 0.09 -27.22 4.90
N ILE A 471 -1.10 -27.84 4.95
CA ILE A 471 -1.86 -28.05 6.19
C ILE A 471 -1.08 -28.92 7.17
N SER A 472 -0.38 -29.95 6.68
CA SER A 472 0.42 -30.85 7.53
C SER A 472 1.60 -30.14 8.21
N LEU A 473 2.23 -29.16 7.53
CA LEU A 473 3.33 -28.36 8.08
C LEU A 473 2.86 -27.50 9.25
N ILE A 474 1.67 -26.90 9.16
CA ILE A 474 1.08 -26.08 10.23
C ILE A 474 0.84 -26.92 11.50
N GLN A 475 0.40 -28.17 11.35
CA GLN A 475 0.16 -29.08 12.49
C GLN A 475 1.43 -29.50 13.25
N ASN A 476 2.60 -29.47 12.60
CA ASN A 476 3.88 -29.81 13.22
C ASN A 476 4.58 -28.63 13.93
N HIS A 477 4.08 -27.40 13.72
CA HIS A 477 4.58 -26.16 14.32
C HIS A 477 3.65 -25.57 15.40
N SER A 478 2.55 -26.26 15.74
CA SER A 478 1.54 -25.85 16.71
C SER A 478 1.71 -26.50 18.08
#